data_AF-A0A2I0P1T1-F1
#
_entry.id   AF-A0A2I0P1T1-F1
#
_cell.length_a   1.000
_cell.length_b   1.000
_cell.length_c   1.000
_cell.angle_alpha   90.00
_cell.angle_beta   90.00
_cell.angle_gamma   90.00
#
_symmetry.space_group_name_H-M   'P 1'
#
loop_
_entity.id
_entity.type
_entity.pdbx_description
1 polymer ?
#
loop_
_entity_poly.entity_id
_entity_poly.type
_entity_poly.pdbx_seq_one_letter_code
_entity_poly.pdbx_strand_id
1 'polypeptide(L)'
;MRTDFLIRRLIGRNPDRYINLRKDLTSIRAGVTVEQYVRQALFISLLAGLIAAFIGFFLASFLFFTNLGLKPELYNVLNLDLSVDNPGLPIMIAIQSIVGIAVFFIGAFIGYRATLAFPSLEKMTRTTKINMGLHNSVAYMYSIRRGGAELLSILRSLSEMSAIYGEVSYEFRQVVRDTDFFGYDVVNALRHLSNTTPSQKMRDFL
;
A
#
# COMPACT_ATOMS: atom_id res chain seq x y z
N MET A 1 11.70 -20.61 -1.89
CA MET A 1 13.15 -20.70 -1.56
C MET A 1 14.03 -19.76 -2.37
N ARG A 2 14.10 -19.81 -3.72
CA ARG A 2 14.98 -18.89 -4.48
C ARG A 2 14.49 -17.43 -4.57
N THR A 3 13.18 -17.20 -4.62
CA THR A 3 12.58 -15.86 -4.70
C THR A 3 12.76 -15.06 -3.41
N ASP A 4 12.73 -15.75 -2.27
CA ASP A 4 12.78 -15.13 -0.93
C ASP A 4 14.17 -14.54 -0.66
N PHE A 5 15.22 -15.18 -1.17
CA PHE A 5 16.59 -14.69 -1.09
C PHE A 5 16.80 -13.37 -1.87
N LEU A 6 16.19 -13.26 -3.06
CA LEU A 6 16.30 -12.05 -3.88
C LEU A 6 15.55 -10.86 -3.24
N ILE A 7 14.36 -11.12 -2.70
CA ILE A 7 13.57 -10.09 -1.99
C ILE A 7 14.33 -9.61 -0.75
N ARG A 8 14.90 -10.53 0.04
CA ARG A 8 15.72 -10.18 1.20
C ARG A 8 16.94 -9.34 0.81
N ARG A 9 17.61 -9.68 -0.28
CA ARG A 9 18.75 -8.90 -0.80
C ARG A 9 18.33 -7.52 -1.29
N LEU A 10 17.16 -7.40 -1.92
CA LEU A 10 16.61 -6.12 -2.38
C LEU A 10 16.22 -5.23 -1.20
N ILE A 11 15.65 -5.82 -0.14
CA ILE A 11 15.34 -5.12 1.12
C ILE A 11 16.62 -4.64 1.80
N GLY A 12 17.64 -5.49 1.89
CA GLY A 12 18.93 -5.16 2.48
C GLY A 12 19.70 -4.05 1.76
N ARG A 13 19.39 -3.77 0.49
CA ARG A 13 20.02 -2.66 -0.26
C ARG A 13 19.49 -1.27 0.09
N ASN A 14 18.27 -1.15 0.63
CA ASN A 14 17.64 0.13 0.97
C ASN A 14 16.90 0.03 2.32
N PRO A 15 17.62 -0.16 3.43
CA PRO A 15 17.02 -0.49 4.73
C PRO A 15 16.02 0.58 5.19
N ASP A 16 16.33 1.87 5.03
CA ASP A 16 15.51 2.98 5.54
C ASP A 16 14.09 2.98 4.97
N ARG A 17 13.93 2.70 3.67
CA ARG A 17 12.62 2.65 3.02
C ARG A 17 11.75 1.53 3.57
N TYR A 18 12.34 0.36 3.82
CA TYR A 18 11.63 -0.81 4.32
C TYR A 18 11.37 -0.72 5.83
N ILE A 19 12.19 0.02 6.58
CA ILE A 19 11.91 0.37 7.98
C ILE A 19 10.65 1.21 8.08
N ASN A 20 10.51 2.25 7.24
CA ASN A 20 9.30 3.08 7.23
C ASN A 20 8.07 2.29 6.78
N LEU A 21 8.20 1.47 5.73
CA LEU A 21 7.12 0.59 5.29
C LEU A 21 6.68 -0.38 6.39
N ARG A 22 7.62 -0.96 7.14
CA ARG A 22 7.31 -1.83 8.29
C ARG A 22 6.51 -1.09 9.36
N LYS A 23 6.94 0.14 9.70
CA LYS A 23 6.25 0.99 10.67
C LYS A 23 4.83 1.30 10.19
N ASP A 24 4.66 1.65 8.92
CA ASP A 24 3.35 1.98 8.35
C ASP A 24 2.42 0.75 8.37
N LEU A 25 2.88 -0.41 7.89
CA LEU A 25 2.13 -1.68 7.94
C LEU A 25 1.72 -2.08 9.37
N THR A 26 2.62 -1.88 10.34
CA THR A 26 2.32 -2.15 11.76
C THR A 26 1.24 -1.20 12.27
N SER A 27 1.33 0.08 11.91
CA SER A 27 0.43 1.12 12.39
C SER A 27 -0.99 1.06 11.80
N ILE A 28 -1.14 0.50 10.60
CA ILE A 28 -2.46 0.21 9.99
C ILE A 28 -3.00 -1.17 10.36
N ARG A 29 -2.29 -1.94 11.20
CA ARG A 29 -2.66 -3.31 11.59
C ARG A 29 -2.82 -4.25 10.39
N ALA A 30 -1.95 -4.11 9.38
CA ALA A 30 -2.07 -4.83 8.10
C ALA A 30 -2.02 -6.36 8.21
N GLY A 31 -1.43 -6.91 9.30
CA GLY A 31 -1.33 -8.36 9.52
C GLY A 31 -0.39 -9.08 8.53
N VAL A 32 0.42 -8.34 7.77
CA VAL A 32 1.35 -8.88 6.76
C VAL A 32 2.78 -8.46 7.04
N THR A 33 3.72 -9.32 6.66
CA THR A 33 5.15 -8.99 6.73
C THR A 33 5.57 -8.09 5.57
N VAL A 34 6.67 -7.35 5.76
CA VAL A 34 7.25 -6.51 4.68
C VAL A 34 7.58 -7.35 3.44
N GLU A 35 8.10 -8.57 3.64
CA GLU A 35 8.44 -9.49 2.55
C GLU A 35 7.20 -9.88 1.74
N GLN A 36 6.11 -10.25 2.43
CA GLN A 36 4.84 -10.61 1.79
C GLN A 36 4.22 -9.43 1.04
N TYR A 37 4.27 -8.23 1.63
CA TYR A 37 3.72 -7.03 1.01
C TYR A 37 4.50 -6.62 -0.24
N VAL A 38 5.83 -6.66 -0.19
CA VAL A 38 6.69 -6.35 -1.36
C VAL A 38 6.46 -7.37 -2.48
N ARG A 39 6.28 -8.65 -2.15
CA ARG A 39 5.92 -9.67 -3.14
C ARG A 39 4.58 -9.36 -3.81
N GLN A 40 3.57 -8.96 -3.04
CA GLN A 40 2.28 -8.54 -3.58
C GLN A 40 2.42 -7.30 -4.46
N ALA A 41 3.22 -6.31 -4.05
CA ALA A 41 3.50 -5.12 -4.86
C ALA A 41 4.19 -5.46 -6.19
N LEU A 42 5.13 -6.41 -6.19
CA LEU A 42 5.76 -6.89 -7.43
C LEU A 42 4.75 -7.58 -8.34
N PHE A 43 3.88 -8.42 -7.80
CA PHE A 43 2.83 -9.09 -8.58
C PHE A 43 1.84 -8.08 -9.19
N ILE A 44 1.37 -7.11 -8.39
CA ILE A 44 0.50 -6.02 -8.86
C ILE A 44 1.20 -5.19 -9.93
N SER A 45 2.49 -4.88 -9.75
CA SER A 45 3.26 -4.12 -10.75
C SER A 45 3.40 -4.85 -12.09
N LEU A 46 3.57 -6.18 -12.07
CA LEU A 46 3.62 -6.97 -13.28
C LEU A 46 2.28 -6.94 -14.02
N LEU A 47 1.17 -7.10 -13.30
CA LEU A 47 -0.17 -7.01 -13.89
C LEU A 47 -0.45 -5.60 -14.44
N ALA A 48 -0.12 -4.56 -13.68
CA ALA A 48 -0.25 -3.17 -14.12
C ALA A 48 0.58 -2.91 -15.39
N GLY A 49 1.80 -3.43 -15.45
CA GLY A 49 2.65 -3.39 -16.65
C GLY A 49 1.99 -4.07 -17.84
N LEU A 50 1.48 -5.30 -17.69
CA LEU A 50 0.81 -6.03 -18.77
C LEU A 50 -0.42 -5.29 -19.31
N ILE A 51 -1.25 -4.75 -18.40
CA ILE A 51 -2.43 -3.95 -18.77
C ILE A 51 -2.00 -2.68 -19.51
N ALA A 52 -0.98 -1.98 -19.00
CA ALA A 52 -0.45 -0.78 -19.64
C ALA A 52 0.15 -1.09 -21.02
N ALA A 53 0.86 -2.22 -21.18
CA ALA A 53 1.42 -2.66 -22.45
C ALA A 53 0.32 -2.93 -23.48
N PHE A 54 -0.74 -3.62 -23.06
CA PHE A 54 -1.91 -3.88 -23.89
C PHE A 54 -2.56 -2.57 -24.34
N ILE A 55 -2.85 -1.66 -23.40
CA ILE A 55 -3.41 -0.34 -23.73
C ILE A 55 -2.47 0.44 -24.65
N GLY A 56 -1.17 0.43 -24.39
CA GLY A 56 -0.16 1.13 -25.19
C GLY A 56 -0.09 0.61 -26.62
N PHE A 57 -0.19 -0.70 -26.81
CA PHE A 57 -0.21 -1.33 -28.14
C PHE A 57 -1.45 -0.91 -28.95
N PHE A 58 -2.64 -0.95 -28.33
CA PHE A 58 -3.88 -0.53 -28.99
C PHE A 58 -3.92 0.98 -29.25
N LEU A 59 -3.43 1.79 -28.30
CA LEU A 59 -3.35 3.24 -28.45
C LEU A 59 -2.39 3.63 -29.58
N ALA A 60 -1.23 2.98 -29.68
CA ALA A 60 -0.32 3.15 -30.79
C ALA A 60 -0.99 2.80 -32.14
N SER A 61 -1.72 1.69 -32.19
CA SER A 61 -2.47 1.28 -33.39
C SER A 61 -3.52 2.32 -33.81
N PHE A 62 -4.27 2.87 -32.85
CA PHE A 62 -5.27 3.91 -33.11
C PHE A 62 -4.65 5.21 -33.62
N LEU A 63 -3.51 5.63 -33.06
CA LEU A 63 -2.80 6.84 -33.49
C LEU A 63 -2.25 6.71 -34.93
N PHE A 64 -1.75 5.52 -35.31
CA PHE A 64 -1.33 5.25 -36.68
C PHE A 64 -2.50 5.30 -37.67
N PHE A 65 -3.66 4.74 -37.31
CA PHE A 65 -4.84 4.70 -38.20
C PHE A 65 -5.48 6.07 -38.44
N THR A 66 -5.53 6.91 -37.41
CA THR A 66 -6.20 8.23 -37.45
C THR A 66 -5.39 9.33 -38.13
N ASN A 67 -4.17 9.04 -38.60
CA ASN A 67 -3.23 10.00 -39.20
C ASN A 67 -2.98 11.25 -38.32
N LEU A 68 -3.15 11.13 -37.00
CA LEU A 68 -3.07 12.24 -36.04
C LEU A 68 -1.61 12.59 -35.68
N GLY A 69 -0.78 12.82 -36.69
CA GLY A 69 0.56 13.42 -36.53
C GLY A 69 1.75 12.46 -36.41
N LEU A 70 1.56 11.15 -36.47
CA LEU A 70 2.64 10.15 -36.55
C LEU A 70 2.56 9.41 -37.88
N LYS A 71 2.74 10.12 -38.99
CA LYS A 71 3.32 9.49 -40.19
C LYS A 71 4.82 9.67 -40.07
N PRO A 72 5.55 8.75 -39.44
CA PRO A 72 6.96 8.70 -39.75
C PRO A 72 7.01 8.38 -41.26
N GLU A 73 7.55 9.30 -42.05
CA GLU A 73 8.02 8.98 -43.41
C GLU A 73 9.17 7.98 -43.21
N LEU A 74 8.80 6.71 -42.99
CA LEU A 74 9.71 5.68 -42.55
C LEU A 74 10.56 5.25 -43.74
N TYR A 75 11.75 5.80 -43.83
CA TYR A 75 12.81 5.20 -44.61
C TYR A 75 13.26 3.90 -43.91
N ASN A 76 13.34 2.80 -44.65
CA ASN A 76 13.83 1.52 -44.13
C ASN A 76 15.35 1.58 -43.91
N VAL A 77 15.80 2.26 -42.86
CA VAL A 77 17.23 2.45 -42.55
C VAL A 77 17.94 1.13 -42.21
N LEU A 78 17.18 0.09 -41.83
CA LEU A 78 17.70 -1.20 -41.42
C LEU A 78 17.82 -2.20 -42.58
N ASN A 79 17.42 -1.83 -43.80
CA ASN A 79 17.49 -2.64 -45.02
C ASN A 79 17.03 -4.11 -44.83
N LEU A 80 16.00 -4.30 -44.01
CA LEU A 80 15.41 -5.61 -43.77
C LEU A 80 14.52 -5.94 -44.96
N ASP A 81 14.81 -7.05 -45.64
CA ASP A 81 13.99 -7.56 -46.75
C ASP A 81 12.74 -8.25 -46.16
N LEU A 82 11.64 -7.50 -46.12
CA LEU A 82 10.36 -7.93 -45.57
C LEU A 82 9.32 -7.92 -46.68
N SER A 83 9.56 -8.79 -47.67
CA SER A 83 8.70 -9.03 -48.83
C SER A 83 7.45 -9.83 -48.44
N VAL A 84 6.43 -9.12 -47.93
CA VAL A 84 5.04 -9.58 -47.86
C VAL A 84 4.13 -8.39 -48.18
N ASP A 85 3.78 -8.18 -49.45
CA ASP A 85 2.72 -7.34 -50.07
C ASP A 85 2.37 -5.93 -49.51
N ASN A 86 2.97 -5.46 -48.42
CA ASN A 86 2.75 -4.16 -47.80
C ASN A 86 3.90 -3.83 -46.81
N PRO A 87 5.03 -3.24 -47.28
CA PRO A 87 6.24 -3.05 -46.46
C PRO A 87 6.06 -2.17 -45.21
N GLY A 88 4.93 -1.47 -45.06
CA GLY A 88 4.59 -0.67 -43.88
C GLY A 88 4.09 -1.46 -42.67
N LEU A 89 3.45 -2.62 -42.88
CA LEU A 89 2.85 -3.43 -41.79
C LEU A 89 3.89 -3.99 -40.79
N PRO A 90 5.02 -4.59 -41.21
CA PRO A 90 5.97 -5.15 -40.24
C PRO A 90 6.72 -4.06 -39.45
N ILE A 91 7.00 -2.91 -40.06
CA ILE A 91 7.62 -1.76 -39.36
C ILE A 91 6.63 -1.17 -38.34
N MET A 92 5.35 -1.09 -38.69
CA MET A 92 4.30 -0.64 -37.77
C MET A 92 4.19 -1.55 -36.54
N ILE A 93 4.17 -2.88 -36.73
CA ILE A 93 4.12 -3.85 -35.62
C ILE A 93 5.37 -3.76 -34.75
N ALA A 94 6.55 -3.57 -35.36
CA ALA A 94 7.80 -3.38 -34.60
C ALA A 94 7.74 -2.13 -33.72
N ILE A 95 7.29 -0.99 -34.25
CA ILE A 95 7.14 0.26 -33.48
C ILE A 95 6.09 0.10 -32.37
N GLN A 96 4.92 -0.49 -32.68
CA GLN A 96 3.87 -0.76 -31.68
C GLN A 96 4.38 -1.66 -30.55
N SER A 97 5.20 -2.66 -30.87
CA SER A 97 5.81 -3.55 -29.88
C SER A 97 6.81 -2.80 -29.01
N ILE A 98 7.66 -1.95 -29.59
CA ILE A 98 8.59 -1.09 -28.84
C ILE A 98 7.84 -0.16 -27.89
N VAL A 99 6.78 0.50 -28.38
CA VAL A 99 5.92 1.37 -27.56
C VAL A 99 5.24 0.57 -26.45
N GLY A 100 4.69 -0.60 -26.76
CA GLY A 100 4.07 -1.49 -25.77
C GLY A 100 5.04 -1.91 -24.68
N ILE A 101 6.28 -2.26 -25.02
CA ILE A 101 7.35 -2.59 -24.06
C ILE A 101 7.74 -1.38 -23.23
N ALA A 102 7.86 -0.18 -23.83
CA ALA A 102 8.17 1.04 -23.08
C ALA A 102 7.07 1.35 -22.06
N VAL A 103 5.81 1.29 -22.49
CA VAL A 103 4.63 1.53 -21.64
C VAL A 103 4.50 0.43 -20.57
N PHE A 104 4.87 -0.81 -20.86
CA PHE A 104 4.95 -1.90 -19.86
C PHE A 104 5.82 -1.50 -18.66
N PHE A 105 7.06 -1.05 -18.93
CA PHE A 105 7.99 -0.68 -17.85
C PHE A 105 7.51 0.54 -17.07
N ILE A 106 6.91 1.53 -17.75
CA ILE A 106 6.32 2.71 -17.09
C ILE A 106 5.15 2.28 -16.19
N GLY A 107 4.22 1.48 -16.71
CA GLY A 107 3.06 0.98 -15.96
C GLY A 107 3.47 0.12 -14.77
N ALA A 108 4.44 -0.77 -14.95
CA ALA A 108 4.98 -1.57 -13.86
C ALA A 108 5.66 -0.70 -12.79
N PHE A 109 6.47 0.29 -13.19
CA PHE A 109 7.11 1.20 -12.26
C PHE A 109 6.08 1.99 -11.43
N ILE A 110 5.07 2.57 -12.10
CA ILE A 110 4.00 3.32 -11.43
C ILE A 110 3.23 2.39 -10.48
N GLY A 111 2.82 1.21 -10.94
CA GLY A 111 2.10 0.23 -10.13
C GLY A 111 2.86 -0.15 -8.87
N TYR A 112 4.16 -0.45 -8.99
CA TYR A 112 5.01 -0.77 -7.85
C TYR A 112 5.12 0.40 -6.85
N ARG A 113 5.34 1.63 -7.35
CA ARG A 113 5.46 2.83 -6.50
C ARG A 113 4.13 3.15 -5.81
N ALA A 114 3.01 3.02 -6.50
CA ALA A 114 1.68 3.27 -5.96
C ALA A 114 1.34 2.27 -4.86
N THR A 115 1.57 0.96 -5.05
CA THR A 115 1.34 -0.04 -4.01
C THR A 115 2.20 0.24 -2.78
N LEU A 116 3.48 0.57 -2.95
CA LEU A 116 4.33 0.89 -1.79
C LEU A 116 3.94 2.18 -1.05
N ALA A 117 3.22 3.11 -1.70
CA ALA A 117 2.74 4.34 -1.08
C ALA A 117 1.41 4.14 -0.34
N PHE A 118 0.63 3.10 -0.68
CA PHE A 118 -0.69 2.85 -0.15
C PHE A 118 -0.76 2.78 1.40
N PRO A 119 0.15 2.06 2.11
CA PRO A 119 0.10 1.98 3.57
C PRO A 119 0.24 3.35 4.26
N SER A 120 1.02 4.26 3.68
CA SER A 120 1.19 5.61 4.22
C SER A 120 -0.10 6.44 4.11
N LEU A 121 -0.88 6.26 3.04
CA LEU A 121 -2.17 6.94 2.84
C LEU A 121 -3.23 6.41 3.82
N GLU A 122 -3.28 5.09 3.97
CA GLU A 122 -4.19 4.43 4.92
C GLU A 122 -3.86 4.82 6.37
N LYS A 123 -2.57 4.87 6.72
CA LYS A 123 -2.08 5.37 8.01
C LYS A 123 -2.57 6.78 8.30
N MET A 124 -2.46 7.69 7.34
CA MET A 124 -2.94 9.07 7.51
C MET A 124 -4.45 9.10 7.77
N THR A 125 -5.22 8.34 6.99
CA THR A 125 -6.68 8.21 7.17
C THR A 125 -7.04 7.69 8.56
N ARG A 126 -6.36 6.62 9.00
CA ARG A 126 -6.56 6.02 10.33
C ARG A 126 -6.19 6.98 11.46
N THR A 127 -5.08 7.71 11.31
CA THR A 127 -4.62 8.75 12.26
C THR A 127 -5.70 9.81 12.48
N THR A 128 -6.28 10.33 11.40
CA THR A 128 -7.34 11.33 11.46
C THR A 128 -8.57 10.80 12.21
N LYS A 129 -9.02 9.57 11.89
CA LYS A 129 -10.15 8.93 12.57
C LYS A 129 -9.91 8.74 14.07
N ILE A 130 -8.71 8.30 14.48
CA ILE A 130 -8.33 8.17 15.89
C ILE A 130 -8.37 9.54 16.58
N ASN A 131 -7.74 10.56 15.98
CA ASN A 131 -7.63 11.89 16.57
C ASN A 131 -8.99 12.56 16.82
N MET A 132 -9.94 12.34 15.91
CA MET A 132 -11.32 12.85 16.01
C MET A 132 -12.10 12.15 17.14
N GLY A 133 -12.00 10.82 17.25
CA GLY A 133 -12.71 10.05 18.27
C GLY A 133 -12.12 10.14 19.68
N LEU A 134 -10.85 10.54 19.80
CA LEU A 134 -10.09 10.43 21.05
C LEU A 134 -10.71 11.24 22.19
N HIS A 135 -11.10 12.48 21.94
CA HIS A 135 -11.63 13.36 23.00
C HIS A 135 -12.88 12.77 23.66
N ASN A 136 -13.85 12.33 22.84
CA ASN A 136 -15.10 11.75 23.33
C ASN A 136 -14.86 10.41 24.05
N SER A 137 -13.90 9.63 23.57
CA SER A 137 -13.51 8.35 24.18
C SER A 137 -12.90 8.56 25.57
N VAL A 138 -12.03 9.56 25.72
CA VAL A 138 -11.42 9.91 27.02
C VAL A 138 -12.48 10.45 27.99
N ALA A 139 -13.41 11.27 27.53
CA ALA A 139 -14.52 11.75 28.36
C ALA A 139 -15.40 10.60 28.88
N TYR A 140 -15.65 9.60 28.03
CA TYR A 140 -16.33 8.37 28.43
C TYR A 140 -15.53 7.60 29.48
N MET A 141 -14.24 7.33 29.23
CA MET A 141 -13.37 6.64 30.19
C MET A 141 -13.34 7.33 31.56
N TYR A 142 -13.24 8.66 31.57
CA TYR A 142 -13.28 9.46 32.79
C TYR A 142 -14.62 9.32 33.53
N SER A 143 -15.73 9.38 32.79
CA SER A 143 -17.08 9.27 33.36
C SER A 143 -17.30 7.91 34.02
N ILE A 144 -16.91 6.83 33.36
CA ILE A 144 -17.03 5.47 33.89
C ILE A 144 -16.05 5.25 35.06
N ARG A 145 -14.84 5.81 34.99
CA ARG A 145 -13.88 5.73 36.11
C ARG A 145 -14.37 6.45 37.35
N ARG A 146 -15.01 7.60 37.20
CA ARG A 146 -15.64 8.35 38.29
C ARG A 146 -16.81 7.58 38.92
N GLY A 147 -17.48 6.72 38.15
CA GLY A 147 -18.47 5.75 38.63
C GLY A 147 -17.89 4.55 39.40
N GLY A 148 -16.55 4.47 39.57
CA GLY A 148 -15.89 3.45 40.37
C GLY A 148 -15.43 2.21 39.58
N ALA A 149 -15.62 2.17 38.26
CA ALA A 149 -15.17 1.03 37.46
C ALA A 149 -13.65 0.92 37.41
N GLU A 150 -13.16 -0.32 37.33
CA GLU A 150 -11.75 -0.62 37.13
C GLU A 150 -11.30 -0.27 35.70
N LEU A 151 -10.03 0.12 35.54
CA LEU A 151 -9.44 0.51 34.24
C LEU A 151 -9.65 -0.56 33.16
N LEU A 152 -9.37 -1.84 33.44
CA LEU A 152 -9.52 -2.89 32.44
C LEU A 152 -10.97 -3.08 32.02
N SER A 153 -11.93 -2.94 32.93
CA SER A 153 -13.36 -2.96 32.61
C SER A 153 -13.77 -1.80 31.70
N ILE A 154 -13.22 -0.61 31.93
CA ILE A 154 -13.45 0.56 31.08
C ILE A 154 -12.91 0.32 29.67
N LEU A 155 -11.69 -0.21 29.57
CA LEU A 155 -11.05 -0.51 28.28
C LEU A 155 -11.83 -1.59 27.51
N ARG A 156 -12.30 -2.64 28.19
CA ARG A 156 -13.20 -3.66 27.60
C ARG A 156 -14.46 -3.03 27.03
N SER A 157 -15.18 -2.24 27.84
CA SER A 157 -16.42 -1.60 27.40
C SER A 157 -16.17 -0.65 26.21
N LEU A 158 -15.13 0.19 26.27
CA LEU A 158 -14.76 1.07 25.17
C LEU A 158 -14.42 0.29 23.89
N SER A 159 -13.73 -0.86 24.02
CA SER A 159 -13.32 -1.69 22.88
C SER A 159 -14.48 -2.35 22.12
N GLU A 160 -15.62 -2.53 22.79
CA GLU A 160 -16.84 -3.12 22.22
C GLU A 160 -17.70 -2.06 21.51
N MET A 161 -17.60 -0.80 21.90
CA MET A 161 -18.40 0.32 21.37
C MET A 161 -17.85 0.95 20.08
N SER A 162 -17.38 0.13 19.13
CA SER A 162 -16.79 0.62 17.87
C SER A 162 -17.77 1.40 16.98
N ALA A 163 -19.08 1.15 17.12
CA ALA A 163 -20.11 1.93 16.44
C ALA A 163 -20.16 3.41 16.90
N ILE A 164 -19.71 3.71 18.12
CA ILE A 164 -19.74 5.05 18.71
C ILE A 164 -18.35 5.70 18.66
N TYR A 165 -17.29 4.97 19.05
CA TYR A 165 -15.94 5.53 19.19
C TYR A 165 -14.96 5.12 18.07
N GLY A 166 -15.42 4.31 17.10
CA GLY A 166 -14.70 4.02 15.87
C GLY A 166 -13.30 3.44 16.08
N GLU A 167 -12.29 4.06 15.43
CA GLU A 167 -10.90 3.62 15.50
C GLU A 167 -10.30 3.63 16.90
N VAL A 168 -10.81 4.47 17.80
CA VAL A 168 -10.33 4.50 19.19
C VAL A 168 -10.69 3.20 19.91
N SER A 169 -11.91 2.70 19.71
CA SER A 169 -12.31 1.37 20.20
C SER A 169 -11.41 0.27 19.65
N TYR A 170 -11.02 0.34 18.37
CA TYR A 170 -10.12 -0.64 17.77
C TYR A 170 -8.70 -0.58 18.35
N GLU A 171 -8.18 0.61 18.67
CA GLU A 171 -6.88 0.74 19.36
C GLU A 171 -6.93 0.13 20.76
N PHE A 172 -7.96 0.45 21.56
CA PHE A 172 -8.08 -0.13 22.90
C PHE A 172 -8.46 -1.62 22.89
N ARG A 173 -9.08 -2.12 21.82
CA ARG A 173 -9.27 -3.56 21.60
C ARG A 173 -7.95 -4.31 21.52
N GLN A 174 -6.88 -3.68 21.02
CA GLN A 174 -5.56 -4.28 21.09
C GLN A 174 -5.09 -4.41 22.54
N VAL A 175 -5.25 -3.37 23.36
CA VAL A 175 -4.84 -3.41 24.77
C VAL A 175 -5.56 -4.54 25.51
N VAL A 176 -6.88 -4.67 25.31
CA VAL A 176 -7.67 -5.77 25.89
C VAL A 176 -7.20 -7.13 25.38
N ARG A 177 -6.85 -7.24 24.09
CA ARG A 177 -6.34 -8.50 23.54
C ARG A 177 -4.98 -8.87 24.13
N ASP A 178 -4.09 -7.89 24.27
CA ASP A 178 -2.75 -8.04 24.82
C ASP A 178 -2.83 -8.51 26.28
N THR A 179 -3.79 -8.00 27.05
CA THR A 179 -4.01 -8.46 28.43
C THR A 179 -4.68 -9.83 28.50
N ASP A 180 -5.78 -10.03 27.76
CA ASP A 180 -6.66 -11.19 27.95
C ASP A 180 -6.11 -12.46 27.27
N PHE A 181 -5.41 -12.33 26.14
CA PHE A 181 -4.89 -13.47 25.40
C PHE A 181 -3.38 -13.64 25.49
N PHE A 182 -2.62 -12.55 25.64
CA PHE A 182 -1.16 -12.61 25.68
C PHE A 182 -0.58 -12.46 27.09
N GLY A 183 -1.43 -12.25 28.11
CA GLY A 183 -1.02 -12.17 29.51
C GLY A 183 -0.19 -10.94 29.84
N TYR A 184 -0.27 -9.88 29.02
CA TYR A 184 0.42 -8.63 29.32
C TYR A 184 -0.25 -7.96 30.52
N ASP A 185 0.52 -7.30 31.38
CA ASP A 185 -0.08 -6.34 32.30
C ASP A 185 -0.62 -5.12 31.52
N VAL A 186 -1.62 -4.45 32.10
CA VAL A 186 -2.32 -3.33 31.45
C VAL A 186 -1.35 -2.20 31.06
N VAL A 187 -0.31 -1.96 31.87
CA VAL A 187 0.67 -0.89 31.62
C VAL A 187 1.54 -1.23 30.41
N ASN A 188 2.02 -2.47 30.31
CA ASN A 188 2.79 -2.96 29.18
C ASN A 188 1.95 -3.03 27.90
N ALA A 189 0.67 -3.40 28.01
CA ALA A 189 -0.26 -3.37 26.88
C ALA A 189 -0.50 -1.93 26.37
N LEU A 190 -0.70 -0.95 27.26
CA LEU A 190 -0.82 0.47 26.89
C LEU A 190 0.48 1.02 26.28
N ARG A 191 1.64 0.65 26.84
CA ARG A 191 2.95 1.01 26.28
C ARG A 191 3.15 0.42 24.89
N HIS A 192 2.71 -0.82 24.67
CA HIS A 192 2.73 -1.44 23.35
C HIS A 192 1.80 -0.72 22.36
N LEU A 193 0.62 -0.28 22.79
CA LEU A 193 -0.25 0.56 21.98
C LEU A 193 0.41 1.90 21.61
N SER A 194 1.00 2.61 22.58
CA SER A 194 1.71 3.88 22.34
C SER A 194 2.87 3.75 21.34
N ASN A 195 3.56 2.61 21.34
CA ASN A 195 4.65 2.35 20.38
C ASN A 195 4.17 2.00 18.97
N THR A 196 2.91 1.61 18.79
CA THR A 196 2.39 1.07 17.52
C THR A 196 1.28 1.89 16.87
N THR A 197 0.57 2.72 17.64
CA THR A 197 -0.47 3.60 17.10
C THR A 197 0.13 4.66 16.16
N PRO A 198 -0.55 5.00 15.04
CA PRO A 198 -0.09 6.07 14.15
C PRO A 198 -0.42 7.48 14.67
N SER A 199 -1.27 7.61 15.69
CA SER A 199 -1.73 8.89 16.23
C SER A 199 -0.78 9.45 17.29
N GLN A 200 -0.15 10.60 17.01
CA GLN A 200 0.65 11.31 18.02
C GLN A 200 -0.20 11.71 19.23
N LYS A 201 -1.43 12.19 19.01
CA LYS A 201 -2.34 12.61 20.08
C LYS A 201 -2.71 11.46 21.03
N MET A 202 -2.89 10.25 20.49
CA MET A 202 -3.10 9.06 21.30
C MET A 202 -1.82 8.72 22.08
N ARG A 203 -0.64 8.81 21.45
CA ARG A 203 0.64 8.57 22.13
C ARG A 203 0.89 9.53 23.28
N ASP A 204 0.50 10.79 23.14
CA ASP A 204 0.65 11.80 24.18
C ASP A 204 -0.36 11.61 25.32
N PHE A 205 -1.50 10.95 25.04
CA PHE A 205 -2.51 10.62 26.04
C PHE A 205 -2.12 9.40 26.90
N LEU A 206 -1.50 8.39 26.28
CA LEU A 206 -1.10 7.13 26.91
C LEU A 206 0.19 7.27 27.74
#